data_AF-A0A7L5A7X0-F1
#
_entry.id   AF-A0A7L5A7X0-F1
#
_cell.length_a   1.000
_cell.length_b   1.000
_cell.length_c   1.000
_cell.angle_alpha   90.00
_cell.angle_beta   90.00
_cell.angle_gamma   90.00
#
_symmetry.space_group_name_H-M   'P 1'
#
loop_
_entity.id
_entity.type
_entity.pdbx_description
1 polymer ?
#
loop_
_entity_poly.entity_id
_entity_poly.type
_entity_poly.pdbx_seq_one_letter_code
_entity_poly.pdbx_strand_id
1 'polypeptide(L)'
;MKRVCAVLLVMTFAAVKAKALQPGGVQLLCHRTANQDVPENTLESLEQAALLGCNVVELDVRRTLDGELVLNHDGVLERLTDGIGEAEKTYYGDLQMRDLGGWMGDRFTGMRIVRFEDALSLARKMDIRLVVDMKTKGTGADVLSLLQREGMLERVQFNGEWADVKQLYPAATDVGTGTAWVQPGVTAEQVKAYHHEGKAVVTNFSANDHQLDLASMKAAVAAGVDGINVDYPRLGADAVGRPVERKINDLEVQASSGESLSRAKAILTLSKYSGFPLQERFARWMLNADDNVSRAAALALVTARPQTPVLVFAEALRSNHQDVRANAAWALGMLHAPANMLLPLLADKDPRVLQETLMALVRAPGDVSAAALLPLLSNETAAVRGAAALALAQHQPEVALGPISRQMRLEMKASLKLGEDYERRGKPQLTQPEIDEITSRFRSQMKMVQALSMLKGPDAIRVLEELAFQSDEGFTQLDSVVAGFKLWDRIGTEAQPAIDALGSSDSQMADRTEWMLVQAGKAVLPDVRKALGSEKPMIRERAIRIVAWQGDTESLETLRTMQKAGAANADLLAWAIEKIKSLHPKV
;
A
#
# COMPACT_ATOMS: atom_id res chain seq x y z
N MET A 1 -33.49 -28.42 -5.26
CA MET A 1 -32.99 -29.00 -6.53
C MET A 1 -32.68 -27.86 -7.50
N LYS A 2 -31.46 -27.32 -7.48
CA LYS A 2 -30.97 -26.34 -8.46
C LYS A 2 -30.21 -27.12 -9.53
N ARG A 3 -30.60 -26.96 -10.80
CA ARG A 3 -30.00 -27.64 -11.95
C ARG A 3 -28.55 -27.17 -12.12
N VAL A 4 -27.60 -28.09 -11.95
CA VAL A 4 -26.20 -27.89 -12.30
C VAL A 4 -26.11 -28.00 -13.83
N CYS A 5 -25.96 -26.86 -14.52
CA CYS A 5 -25.46 -26.85 -15.88
C CYS A 5 -23.94 -27.06 -15.80
N ALA A 6 -23.49 -28.29 -15.96
CA ALA A 6 -22.08 -28.58 -16.26
C ALA A 6 -21.80 -28.08 -17.69
N VAL A 7 -21.32 -26.85 -17.81
CA VAL A 7 -20.67 -26.39 -19.04
C VAL A 7 -19.31 -27.08 -19.06
N LEU A 8 -19.22 -28.16 -19.84
CA LEU A 8 -17.96 -28.82 -20.15
C LEU A 8 -17.21 -27.87 -21.10
N LEU A 9 -16.46 -26.92 -20.55
CA LEU A 9 -15.53 -26.11 -21.33
C LEU A 9 -14.37 -27.04 -21.71
N VAL A 10 -14.38 -27.56 -22.92
CA VAL A 10 -13.24 -28.31 -23.48
C VAL A 10 -12.13 -27.29 -23.70
N MET A 11 -11.27 -27.13 -22.70
CA MET A 11 -10.05 -26.32 -22.77
C MET A 11 -9.10 -27.03 -23.74
N THR A 12 -9.01 -26.52 -24.97
CA THR A 12 -8.03 -26.98 -25.95
C THR A 12 -6.66 -26.40 -25.59
N PHE A 13 -5.86 -27.18 -24.86
CA PHE A 13 -4.45 -26.86 -24.65
C PHE A 13 -3.70 -27.02 -25.97
N ALA A 14 -3.12 -25.94 -26.50
CA ALA A 14 -2.18 -26.05 -27.60
C ALA A 14 -1.01 -26.96 -27.19
N ALA A 15 -0.57 -27.83 -28.10
CA ALA A 15 0.51 -28.78 -27.86
C ALA A 15 1.89 -28.08 -27.88
N VAL A 16 2.11 -27.16 -26.94
CA VAL A 16 3.43 -26.57 -26.68
C VAL A 16 4.04 -27.34 -25.51
N LYS A 17 5.27 -27.84 -25.69
CA LYS A 17 6.00 -28.54 -24.61
C LYS A 17 6.49 -27.49 -23.61
N ALA A 18 5.94 -27.48 -22.41
CA ALA A 18 6.54 -26.76 -21.29
C ALA A 18 7.98 -27.28 -21.07
N LYS A 19 8.96 -26.39 -20.92
CA LYS A 19 10.32 -26.76 -20.49
C LYS A 19 10.72 -25.81 -19.36
N ALA A 20 10.87 -26.32 -18.14
CA ALA A 20 11.29 -25.46 -17.03
C ALA A 20 12.77 -25.07 -17.10
N LEU A 21 13.60 -25.83 -17.82
CA LEU A 21 15.02 -25.50 -18.00
C LEU A 21 15.23 -24.85 -19.37
N GLN A 22 15.81 -23.65 -19.38
CA GLN A 22 16.18 -22.99 -20.62
C GLN A 22 17.47 -23.58 -21.21
N PRO A 23 17.58 -23.65 -22.56
CA PRO A 23 18.86 -23.85 -23.22
C PRO A 23 19.80 -22.65 -22.96
N GLY A 24 21.11 -22.88 -22.94
CA GLY A 24 22.11 -21.80 -23.00
C GLY A 24 22.86 -21.47 -21.70
N GLY A 25 22.72 -22.28 -20.65
CA GLY A 25 23.54 -22.20 -19.44
C GLY A 25 22.95 -22.97 -18.27
N VAL A 26 23.78 -23.27 -17.25
CA VAL A 26 23.34 -23.99 -16.06
C VAL A 26 22.32 -23.16 -15.29
N GLN A 27 21.13 -23.73 -15.11
CA GLN A 27 20.01 -23.11 -14.41
C GLN A 27 20.24 -23.20 -12.88
N LEU A 28 19.85 -22.15 -12.17
CA LEU A 28 19.86 -22.11 -10.72
C LEU A 28 18.42 -22.23 -10.22
N LEU A 29 18.15 -23.36 -9.54
CA LEU A 29 16.86 -23.67 -8.94
C LEU A 29 16.91 -23.31 -7.45
N CYS A 30 15.88 -22.63 -6.98
CA CYS A 30 15.68 -22.30 -5.57
C CYS A 30 14.59 -23.21 -4.98
N HIS A 31 14.93 -23.98 -3.95
CA HIS A 31 13.99 -24.85 -3.26
C HIS A 31 13.12 -24.06 -2.28
N ARG A 32 11.79 -24.14 -2.46
CA ARG A 32 10.78 -23.37 -1.71
C ARG A 32 11.13 -21.89 -1.61
N THR A 33 11.32 -21.22 -2.75
CA THR A 33 11.83 -19.83 -2.82
C THR A 33 13.24 -19.68 -2.23
N ALA A 34 13.60 -18.53 -1.68
CA ALA A 34 14.88 -18.33 -0.98
C ALA A 34 14.70 -18.63 0.52
N ASN A 35 14.32 -19.87 0.85
CA ASN A 35 13.87 -20.31 2.17
C ASN A 35 14.86 -20.07 3.33
N GLN A 36 16.16 -19.92 3.05
CA GLN A 36 17.18 -19.58 4.05
C GLN A 36 17.36 -18.06 4.25
N ASP A 37 16.91 -17.24 3.31
CA ASP A 37 17.06 -15.78 3.35
C ASP A 37 15.79 -15.06 3.86
N VAL A 38 14.62 -15.58 3.47
CA VAL A 38 13.27 -15.02 3.71
C VAL A 38 12.29 -16.18 3.91
N PRO A 39 11.26 -16.06 4.78
CA PRO A 39 10.29 -17.13 5.04
C PRO A 39 9.78 -17.78 3.75
N GLU A 40 9.84 -19.11 3.71
CA GLU A 40 9.52 -19.90 2.52
C GLU A 40 8.12 -19.60 1.97
N ASN A 41 7.94 -19.74 0.65
CA ASN A 41 6.63 -19.65 0.00
C ASN A 41 5.93 -18.27 0.16
N THR A 42 6.71 -17.19 0.32
CA THR A 42 6.24 -15.80 0.30
C THR A 42 6.58 -15.10 -1.02
N LEU A 43 5.88 -14.00 -1.33
CA LEU A 43 6.22 -13.17 -2.51
C LEU A 43 7.61 -12.53 -2.34
N GLU A 44 7.95 -12.14 -1.12
CA GLU A 44 9.24 -11.55 -0.77
C GLU A 44 10.37 -12.57 -0.97
N SER A 45 10.16 -13.83 -0.61
CA SER A 45 11.17 -14.88 -0.83
C SER A 45 11.30 -15.25 -2.31
N LEU A 46 10.21 -15.18 -3.09
CA LEU A 46 10.26 -15.31 -4.55
C LEU A 46 11.03 -14.14 -5.22
N GLU A 47 10.80 -12.90 -4.79
CA GLU A 47 11.57 -11.74 -5.25
C GLU A 47 13.05 -11.88 -4.87
N GLN A 48 13.35 -12.30 -3.64
CA GLN A 48 14.71 -12.54 -3.17
C GLN A 48 15.42 -13.62 -3.99
N ALA A 49 14.76 -14.75 -4.28
CA ALA A 49 15.32 -15.80 -5.13
C ALA A 49 15.76 -15.26 -6.51
N ALA A 50 14.90 -14.48 -7.15
CA ALA A 50 15.19 -13.86 -8.44
C ALA A 50 16.34 -12.83 -8.35
N LEU A 51 16.38 -12.03 -7.29
CA LEU A 51 17.47 -11.06 -7.06
C LEU A 51 18.82 -11.75 -6.88
N LEU A 52 18.84 -12.89 -6.19
CA LEU A 52 20.01 -13.73 -5.95
C LEU A 52 20.38 -14.63 -7.14
N GLY A 53 19.63 -14.55 -8.25
CA GLY A 53 20.00 -15.15 -9.53
C GLY A 53 19.36 -16.49 -9.85
N CYS A 54 18.42 -16.97 -9.02
CA CYS A 54 17.58 -18.10 -9.38
C CYS A 54 16.74 -17.73 -10.61
N ASN A 55 16.64 -18.67 -11.55
CA ASN A 55 15.81 -18.55 -12.75
C ASN A 55 14.71 -19.61 -12.82
N VAL A 56 14.74 -20.55 -11.88
CA VAL A 56 13.68 -21.52 -11.62
C VAL A 56 13.45 -21.53 -10.10
N VAL A 57 12.20 -21.50 -9.66
CA VAL A 57 11.85 -21.45 -8.23
C VAL A 57 10.76 -22.47 -7.92
N GLU A 58 10.96 -23.29 -6.90
CA GLU A 58 9.92 -24.18 -6.40
C GLU A 58 8.93 -23.42 -5.50
N LEU A 59 7.64 -23.65 -5.72
CA LEU A 59 6.53 -23.16 -4.91
C LEU A 59 5.64 -24.34 -4.51
N ASP A 60 5.20 -24.34 -3.25
CA ASP A 60 4.31 -25.36 -2.71
C ASP A 60 2.87 -24.88 -2.72
N VAL A 61 2.02 -25.54 -3.53
CA VAL A 61 0.63 -25.12 -3.72
C VAL A 61 -0.33 -26.04 -2.98
N ARG A 62 -1.18 -25.44 -2.14
CA ARG A 62 -2.20 -26.13 -1.35
C ARG A 62 -3.55 -25.45 -1.51
N ARG A 63 -4.64 -26.22 -1.39
CA ARG A 63 -6.01 -25.70 -1.40
C ARG A 63 -6.50 -25.38 0.02
N THR A 64 -7.28 -24.32 0.20
CA THR A 64 -7.96 -23.99 1.47
C THR A 64 -9.36 -24.60 1.52
N LEU A 65 -10.06 -24.49 2.66
CA LEU A 65 -11.42 -25.01 2.84
C LEU A 65 -12.43 -24.43 1.84
N ASP A 66 -12.29 -23.14 1.53
CA ASP A 66 -13.08 -22.40 0.52
C ASP A 66 -12.61 -22.60 -0.92
N GLY A 67 -11.53 -23.36 -1.13
CA GLY A 67 -11.03 -23.73 -2.45
C GLY A 67 -10.06 -22.76 -3.10
N GLU A 68 -9.55 -21.79 -2.34
CA GLU A 68 -8.48 -20.91 -2.81
C GLU A 68 -7.15 -21.68 -2.90
N LEU A 69 -6.34 -21.37 -3.90
CA LEU A 69 -4.98 -21.93 -4.04
C LEU A 69 -3.97 -20.99 -3.39
N VAL A 70 -3.28 -21.48 -2.36
CA VAL A 70 -2.33 -20.72 -1.56
C VAL A 70 -0.96 -21.35 -1.56
N LEU A 71 0.06 -20.55 -1.26
CA LEU A 71 1.41 -21.04 -1.06
C LEU A 71 1.59 -21.50 0.40
N ASN A 72 1.75 -22.80 0.61
CA ASN A 72 2.02 -23.39 1.92
C ASN A 72 2.54 -24.83 1.79
N HIS A 73 3.75 -25.10 2.29
CA HIS A 73 4.35 -26.43 2.21
C HIS A 73 3.62 -27.45 3.08
N ASP A 74 3.46 -27.15 4.37
CA ASP A 74 2.98 -28.11 5.35
C ASP A 74 1.46 -28.33 5.26
N GLY A 75 1.00 -29.48 5.72
CA GLY A 75 -0.44 -29.70 5.95
C GLY A 75 -0.96 -28.95 7.17
N VAL A 76 -0.11 -28.81 8.18
CA VAL A 76 -0.40 -28.20 9.48
C VAL A 76 0.27 -26.82 9.58
N LEU A 77 -0.35 -25.88 10.29
CA LEU A 77 0.02 -24.46 10.29
C LEU A 77 1.15 -24.10 11.27
N GLU A 78 1.42 -24.94 12.26
CA GLU A 78 2.17 -24.61 13.48
C GLU A 78 3.67 -24.39 13.25
N ARG A 79 4.26 -25.00 12.22
CA ARG A 79 5.70 -24.81 11.94
C ARG A 79 5.99 -23.45 11.31
N LEU A 80 5.11 -23.01 10.41
CA LEU A 80 5.33 -21.84 9.57
C LEU A 80 4.56 -20.61 10.03
N THR A 81 3.54 -20.80 10.87
CA THR A 81 2.66 -19.72 11.28
C THR A 81 2.35 -19.72 12.78
N ASP A 82 1.72 -18.64 13.25
CA ASP A 82 1.10 -18.56 14.58
C ASP A 82 -0.29 -19.22 14.67
N GLY A 83 -0.72 -19.93 13.61
CA GLY A 83 -1.96 -20.68 13.54
C GLY A 83 -1.85 -22.11 14.06
N ILE A 84 -3.02 -22.73 14.31
CA ILE A 84 -3.15 -24.13 14.72
C ILE A 84 -4.14 -24.83 13.80
N GLY A 85 -3.86 -26.07 13.43
CA GLY A 85 -4.71 -26.91 12.60
C GLY A 85 -4.23 -27.05 11.16
N GLU A 86 -5.10 -27.60 10.32
CA GLU A 86 -4.76 -27.94 8.93
C GLU A 86 -5.15 -26.83 7.95
N ALA A 87 -4.25 -26.48 7.04
CA ALA A 87 -4.49 -25.44 6.03
C ALA A 87 -5.69 -25.79 5.12
N GLU A 88 -5.88 -27.07 4.76
CA GLU A 88 -7.02 -27.54 3.96
C GLU A 88 -8.36 -27.48 4.69
N LYS A 89 -8.36 -27.33 6.01
CA LYS A 89 -9.56 -27.20 6.85
C LYS A 89 -9.79 -25.77 7.34
N THR A 90 -9.06 -24.80 6.78
CA THR A 90 -9.12 -23.40 7.18
C THR A 90 -9.51 -22.53 5.99
N TYR A 91 -10.35 -21.50 6.21
CA TYR A 91 -10.71 -20.53 5.17
C TYR A 91 -9.51 -19.63 4.83
N TYR A 92 -9.39 -19.19 3.57
CA TYR A 92 -8.31 -18.27 3.20
C TYR A 92 -8.32 -16.97 4.01
N GLY A 93 -9.51 -16.41 4.27
CA GLY A 93 -9.66 -15.21 5.09
C GLY A 93 -9.09 -15.37 6.50
N ASP A 94 -9.18 -16.56 7.09
CA ASP A 94 -8.58 -16.86 8.40
C ASP A 94 -7.06 -16.99 8.32
N LEU A 95 -6.54 -17.58 7.23
CA LEU A 95 -5.10 -17.69 6.99
C LEU A 95 -4.44 -16.31 6.78
N GLN A 96 -5.15 -15.35 6.17
CA GLN A 96 -4.67 -13.98 6.01
C GLN A 96 -4.51 -13.22 7.33
N MET A 97 -5.11 -13.70 8.43
CA MET A 97 -4.92 -13.14 9.76
C MET A 97 -3.67 -13.68 10.46
N ARG A 98 -3.05 -14.75 9.93
CA ARG A 98 -1.93 -15.46 10.56
C ARG A 98 -0.59 -14.88 10.14
N ASP A 99 0.33 -14.86 11.09
CA ASP A 99 1.72 -14.51 10.84
C ASP A 99 2.50 -15.68 10.25
N LEU A 100 3.09 -15.51 9.07
CA LEU A 100 3.88 -16.54 8.36
C LEU A 100 5.40 -16.34 8.51
N GLY A 101 5.85 -15.23 9.11
CA GLY A 101 7.24 -14.80 9.02
C GLY A 101 8.00 -14.68 10.33
N GLY A 102 7.30 -14.41 11.43
CA GLY A 102 7.89 -14.06 12.73
C GLY A 102 8.79 -15.13 13.33
N TRP A 103 8.57 -16.41 12.98
CA TRP A 103 9.46 -17.52 13.40
C TRP A 103 10.90 -17.37 12.87
N MET A 104 11.10 -16.64 11.78
CA MET A 104 12.41 -16.35 11.19
C MET A 104 13.00 -15.01 11.68
N GLY A 105 12.29 -14.30 12.56
CA GLY A 105 12.72 -13.08 13.25
C GLY A 105 11.81 -11.87 13.02
N ASP A 106 11.88 -10.90 13.93
CA ASP A 106 11.00 -9.72 14.00
C ASP A 106 10.89 -8.91 12.70
N ARG A 107 11.93 -8.95 11.85
CA ARG A 107 11.93 -8.27 10.54
C ARG A 107 10.89 -8.82 9.55
N PHE A 108 10.38 -10.01 9.81
CA PHE A 108 9.42 -10.72 8.97
C PHE A 108 8.03 -10.83 9.60
N THR A 109 7.87 -10.32 10.81
CA THR A 109 6.55 -10.21 11.44
C THR A 109 5.62 -9.37 10.57
N GLY A 110 4.39 -9.85 10.41
CA GLY A 110 3.36 -9.29 9.56
C GLY A 110 3.22 -9.97 8.20
N MET A 111 4.16 -10.83 7.79
CA MET A 111 4.04 -11.61 6.55
C MET A 111 2.84 -12.55 6.62
N ARG A 112 2.19 -12.78 5.47
CA ARG A 112 0.93 -13.53 5.35
C ARG A 112 1.04 -14.63 4.31
N ILE A 113 0.22 -15.66 4.46
CA ILE A 113 0.01 -16.67 3.41
C ILE A 113 -0.57 -15.99 2.18
N VAL A 114 0.10 -16.18 1.03
CA VAL A 114 -0.23 -15.54 -0.24
C VAL A 114 -0.96 -16.49 -1.17
N ARG A 115 -1.73 -15.94 -2.12
CA ARG A 115 -2.36 -16.74 -3.17
C ARG A 115 -1.32 -17.17 -4.18
N PHE A 116 -1.53 -18.34 -4.76
CA PHE A 116 -0.70 -18.82 -5.86
C PHE A 116 -0.77 -17.86 -7.07
N GLU A 117 -1.91 -17.22 -7.31
CA GLU A 117 -2.10 -16.21 -8.36
C GLU A 117 -1.12 -15.04 -8.26
N ASP A 118 -0.95 -14.49 -7.06
CA ASP A 118 -0.03 -13.36 -6.82
C ASP A 118 1.41 -13.77 -7.14
N ALA A 119 1.78 -15.00 -6.79
CA ALA A 119 3.09 -15.55 -7.08
C ALA A 119 3.32 -15.76 -8.58
N LEU A 120 2.32 -16.23 -9.33
CA LEU A 120 2.40 -16.36 -10.79
C LEU A 120 2.62 -15.00 -11.48
N SER A 121 1.87 -13.98 -11.05
CA SER A 121 2.02 -12.61 -11.56
C SER A 121 3.43 -12.07 -11.32
N LEU A 122 3.96 -12.28 -10.11
CA LEU A 122 5.33 -11.89 -9.76
C LEU A 122 6.39 -12.67 -10.56
N ALA A 123 6.26 -13.99 -10.66
CA ALA A 123 7.21 -14.82 -11.42
C ALA A 123 7.26 -14.41 -12.89
N ARG A 124 6.10 -14.14 -13.52
CA ARG A 124 6.03 -13.63 -14.90
C ARG A 124 6.76 -12.29 -15.05
N LYS A 125 6.54 -11.36 -14.12
CA LYS A 125 7.17 -10.04 -14.12
C LYS A 125 8.69 -10.12 -13.98
N MET A 126 9.19 -11.10 -13.23
CA MET A 126 10.61 -11.31 -12.96
C MET A 126 11.29 -12.31 -13.92
N ASP A 127 10.54 -12.83 -14.91
CA ASP A 127 10.98 -13.87 -15.84
C ASP A 127 11.49 -15.15 -15.18
N ILE A 128 10.82 -15.54 -14.09
CA ILE A 128 11.09 -16.76 -13.33
C ILE A 128 10.21 -17.90 -13.84
N ARG A 129 10.81 -19.08 -13.98
CA ARG A 129 10.09 -20.36 -14.18
C ARG A 129 9.81 -21.03 -12.85
N LEU A 130 8.79 -21.87 -12.79
CA LEU A 130 8.36 -22.47 -11.53
C LEU A 130 8.42 -23.99 -11.56
N VAL A 131 8.80 -24.57 -10.43
CA VAL A 131 8.43 -25.94 -10.08
C VAL A 131 7.23 -25.83 -9.15
N VAL A 132 6.06 -26.24 -9.62
CA VAL A 132 4.81 -26.20 -8.86
C VAL A 132 4.67 -27.54 -8.15
N ASP A 133 5.02 -27.56 -6.86
CA ASP A 133 4.85 -28.75 -6.02
C ASP A 133 3.44 -28.78 -5.44
N MET A 134 2.61 -29.68 -5.96
CA MET A 134 1.20 -29.76 -5.58
C MET A 134 1.05 -30.58 -4.30
N LYS A 135 0.51 -29.96 -3.24
CA LYS A 135 0.32 -30.60 -1.93
C LYS A 135 -1.08 -31.17 -1.72
N THR A 136 -2.04 -30.81 -2.57
CA THR A 136 -3.44 -31.23 -2.50
C THR A 136 -3.84 -31.96 -3.78
N LYS A 137 -4.32 -33.20 -3.63
CA LYS A 137 -4.91 -33.98 -4.73
C LYS A 137 -6.16 -33.32 -5.30
N GLY A 138 -6.41 -33.50 -6.59
CA GLY A 138 -7.66 -33.07 -7.22
C GLY A 138 -7.76 -31.56 -7.48
N THR A 139 -6.63 -30.86 -7.47
CA THR A 139 -6.54 -29.41 -7.72
C THR A 139 -6.02 -29.06 -9.11
N GLY A 140 -5.73 -30.07 -9.95
CA GLY A 140 -5.08 -29.88 -11.24
C GLY A 140 -5.87 -29.02 -12.22
N ALA A 141 -7.20 -29.13 -12.25
CA ALA A 141 -8.04 -28.28 -13.10
C ALA A 141 -7.95 -26.79 -12.70
N ASP A 142 -7.99 -26.50 -11.40
CA ASP A 142 -7.92 -25.15 -10.86
C ASP A 142 -6.53 -24.54 -11.12
N VAL A 143 -5.47 -25.32 -10.88
CA VAL A 143 -4.07 -24.93 -11.16
C VAL A 143 -3.85 -24.64 -12.65
N LEU A 144 -4.29 -25.53 -13.55
CA LEU A 144 -4.14 -25.33 -15.00
C LEU A 144 -4.89 -24.11 -15.51
N SER A 145 -6.12 -23.89 -15.02
CA SER A 145 -6.93 -22.73 -15.36
C SER A 145 -6.21 -21.42 -14.99
N LEU A 146 -5.62 -21.39 -13.78
CA LEU A 146 -4.89 -20.22 -13.30
C LEU A 146 -3.60 -19.98 -14.09
N LEU A 147 -2.81 -21.04 -14.34
CA LEU A 147 -1.60 -20.96 -15.16
C LEU A 147 -1.87 -20.45 -16.57
N GLN A 148 -3.00 -20.84 -17.16
CA GLN A 148 -3.40 -20.36 -18.48
C GLN A 148 -3.82 -18.89 -18.43
N ARG A 149 -4.62 -18.50 -17.43
CA ARG A 149 -5.04 -17.10 -17.23
C ARG A 149 -3.85 -16.16 -17.05
N GLU A 150 -2.86 -16.58 -16.27
CA GLU A 150 -1.66 -15.79 -15.99
C GLU A 150 -0.57 -15.92 -17.07
N GLY A 151 -0.78 -16.72 -18.12
CA GLY A 151 0.20 -16.93 -19.19
C GLY A 151 1.48 -17.63 -18.73
N MET A 152 1.38 -18.48 -17.71
CA MET A 152 2.50 -19.20 -17.08
C MET A 152 2.58 -20.68 -17.46
N LEU A 153 1.58 -21.22 -18.17
CA LEU A 153 1.49 -22.66 -18.48
C LEU A 153 2.75 -23.26 -19.13
N GLU A 154 3.45 -22.51 -19.97
CA GLU A 154 4.69 -22.96 -20.64
C GLU A 154 5.97 -22.79 -19.80
N ARG A 155 5.84 -22.17 -18.62
CA ARG A 155 6.95 -21.76 -17.74
C ARG A 155 6.99 -22.57 -16.45
N VAL A 156 6.25 -23.68 -16.36
CA VAL A 156 6.17 -24.50 -15.16
C VAL A 156 6.52 -25.98 -15.38
N GLN A 157 7.03 -26.60 -14.34
CA GLN A 157 7.09 -28.05 -14.15
C GLN A 157 6.27 -28.44 -12.93
N PHE A 158 5.70 -29.63 -12.94
CA PHE A 158 4.89 -30.14 -11.83
C PHE A 158 5.64 -31.14 -10.96
N ASN A 159 5.36 -31.11 -9.66
CA ASN A 159 5.80 -32.09 -8.67
C ASN A 159 4.64 -32.43 -7.72
N GLY A 160 4.81 -33.46 -6.88
CA GLY A 160 3.87 -33.80 -5.82
C GLY A 160 2.59 -34.48 -6.34
N GLU A 161 1.43 -34.01 -5.88
CA GLU A 161 0.10 -34.57 -6.12
C GLU A 161 -0.54 -34.11 -7.45
N TRP A 162 0.23 -34.17 -8.54
CA TRP A 162 -0.14 -33.63 -9.87
C TRP A 162 -0.74 -34.67 -10.85
N ALA A 163 -1.13 -35.86 -10.36
CA ALA A 163 -1.57 -36.96 -11.22
C ALA A 163 -2.79 -36.62 -12.10
N ASP A 164 -3.66 -35.74 -11.62
CA ASP A 164 -4.81 -35.21 -12.37
C ASP A 164 -4.40 -34.19 -13.45
N VAL A 165 -3.39 -33.35 -13.19
CA VAL A 165 -2.78 -32.47 -14.20
C VAL A 165 -2.29 -33.30 -15.39
N LYS A 166 -1.63 -34.44 -15.15
CA LYS A 166 -1.16 -35.33 -16.23
C LYS A 166 -2.30 -35.85 -17.12
N GLN A 167 -3.49 -36.08 -16.54
CA GLN A 167 -4.67 -36.54 -17.28
C GLN A 167 -5.30 -35.40 -18.08
N LEU A 168 -5.40 -34.21 -17.48
CA LEU A 168 -6.04 -33.02 -18.06
C LEU A 168 -5.17 -32.35 -19.12
N TYR A 169 -3.85 -32.36 -18.92
CA TYR A 169 -2.85 -31.75 -19.80
C TYR A 169 -1.67 -32.72 -20.01
N PRO A 170 -1.80 -33.70 -20.93
CA PRO A 170 -0.76 -34.70 -21.18
C PRO A 170 0.59 -34.16 -21.68
N ALA A 171 0.63 -32.90 -22.13
CA ALA A 171 1.87 -32.21 -22.52
C ALA A 171 2.57 -31.51 -21.34
N ALA A 172 1.98 -31.53 -20.13
CA ALA A 172 2.61 -31.06 -18.91
C ALA A 172 3.93 -31.82 -18.67
N THR A 173 4.96 -31.08 -18.23
CA THR A 173 6.21 -31.68 -17.79
C THR A 173 6.27 -31.75 -16.29
N ASP A 174 6.78 -32.86 -15.77
CA ASP A 174 7.10 -33.04 -14.37
C ASP A 174 8.61 -32.95 -14.12
N VAL A 175 8.96 -32.98 -12.85
CA VAL A 175 10.36 -33.10 -12.41
C VAL A 175 11.00 -34.45 -12.76
N GLY A 176 10.30 -35.44 -13.34
CA GLY A 176 10.83 -36.80 -13.55
C GLY A 176 11.00 -37.24 -15.00
N THR A 177 9.92 -37.22 -15.78
CA THR A 177 9.81 -37.74 -17.15
C THR A 177 10.77 -37.03 -18.13
N GLY A 178 11.20 -35.80 -17.84
CA GLY A 178 12.16 -35.04 -18.66
C GLY A 178 13.43 -34.57 -17.93
N THR A 179 13.55 -34.86 -16.64
CA THR A 179 14.65 -34.37 -15.79
C THR A 179 15.15 -35.49 -14.87
N ALA A 180 16.46 -35.73 -14.88
CA ALA A 180 17.13 -36.62 -13.95
C ALA A 180 17.64 -35.81 -12.75
N TRP A 181 17.10 -36.11 -11.57
CA TRP A 181 17.57 -35.54 -10.31
C TRP A 181 18.65 -36.44 -9.72
N VAL A 182 19.84 -35.88 -9.58
CA VAL A 182 21.04 -36.61 -9.12
C VAL A 182 21.57 -36.01 -7.83
N GLN A 183 22.30 -36.81 -7.06
CA GLN A 183 22.99 -36.36 -5.86
C GLN A 183 24.35 -35.74 -6.21
N PRO A 184 24.94 -34.95 -5.30
CA PRO A 184 26.31 -34.46 -5.44
C PRO A 184 27.30 -35.59 -5.73
N GLY A 185 28.32 -35.32 -6.55
CA GLY A 185 29.30 -36.32 -6.99
C GLY A 185 29.01 -36.97 -8.36
N VAL A 186 28.00 -36.48 -9.09
CA VAL A 186 27.73 -36.91 -10.47
C VAL A 186 28.93 -36.66 -11.39
N THR A 187 29.26 -37.64 -12.24
CA THR A 187 30.36 -37.53 -13.22
C THR A 187 29.86 -37.04 -14.58
N ALA A 188 30.77 -36.52 -15.40
CA ALA A 188 30.46 -36.07 -16.75
C ALA A 188 29.93 -37.21 -17.65
N GLU A 189 30.38 -38.45 -17.43
CA GLU A 189 29.90 -39.64 -18.14
C GLU A 189 28.46 -39.96 -17.78
N GLN A 190 28.10 -39.86 -16.50
CA GLN A 190 26.73 -40.04 -16.03
C GLN A 190 25.81 -38.97 -16.59
N VAL A 191 26.24 -37.70 -16.58
CA VAL A 191 25.49 -36.59 -17.17
C VAL A 191 25.23 -36.86 -18.66
N LYS A 192 26.26 -37.23 -19.43
CA LYS A 192 26.12 -37.58 -20.85
C LYS A 192 25.16 -38.74 -21.08
N ALA A 193 25.16 -39.76 -20.21
CA ALA A 193 24.23 -40.88 -20.31
C ALA A 193 22.77 -40.41 -20.20
N TYR A 194 22.46 -39.54 -19.24
CA TYR A 194 21.12 -38.94 -19.12
C TYR A 194 20.75 -38.05 -20.31
N HIS A 195 21.70 -37.26 -20.83
CA HIS A 195 21.48 -36.47 -22.05
C HIS A 195 21.18 -37.36 -23.26
N HIS A 196 21.82 -38.53 -23.38
CA HIS A 196 21.50 -39.52 -24.43
C HIS A 196 20.09 -40.11 -24.29
N GLU A 197 19.56 -40.20 -23.07
CA GLU A 197 18.16 -40.54 -22.81
C GLU A 197 17.18 -39.37 -23.07
N GLY A 198 17.69 -38.20 -23.46
CA GLY A 198 16.90 -37.00 -23.69
C GLY A 198 16.43 -36.28 -22.42
N LYS A 199 17.05 -36.57 -21.27
CA LYS A 199 16.75 -35.94 -19.98
C LYS A 199 17.69 -34.79 -19.70
N ALA A 200 17.19 -33.71 -19.12
CA ALA A 200 18.04 -32.71 -18.48
C ALA A 200 18.53 -33.24 -17.12
N VAL A 201 19.68 -32.78 -16.62
CA VAL A 201 20.26 -33.24 -15.35
C VAL A 201 20.29 -32.10 -14.35
N VAL A 202 19.69 -32.34 -13.18
CA VAL A 202 19.70 -31.39 -12.06
C VAL A 202 20.33 -32.04 -10.85
N THR A 203 21.37 -31.43 -10.29
CA THR A 203 21.97 -31.91 -9.03
C THR A 203 21.28 -31.26 -7.83
N ASN A 204 20.82 -32.06 -6.88
CA ASN A 204 20.15 -31.58 -5.69
C ASN A 204 21.13 -31.31 -4.54
N PHE A 205 21.30 -30.05 -4.16
CA PHE A 205 22.03 -29.63 -2.96
C PHE A 205 21.09 -29.18 -1.83
N SER A 206 19.77 -29.16 -2.06
CA SER A 206 18.81 -28.77 -1.03
C SER A 206 18.51 -29.89 -0.04
N ALA A 207 18.28 -29.49 1.22
CA ALA A 207 17.91 -30.35 2.35
C ALA A 207 18.85 -31.57 2.53
N ASN A 208 20.15 -31.37 2.35
CA ASN A 208 21.17 -32.40 2.55
C ASN A 208 22.50 -31.81 3.05
N ASP A 209 23.45 -32.69 3.39
CA ASP A 209 24.73 -32.29 4.00
C ASP A 209 25.65 -31.47 3.07
N HIS A 210 25.35 -31.38 1.78
CA HIS A 210 26.10 -30.59 0.79
C HIS A 210 25.49 -29.21 0.50
N GLN A 211 24.46 -28.78 1.21
CA GLN A 211 23.77 -27.50 0.97
C GLN A 211 24.67 -26.25 1.03
N LEU A 212 25.82 -26.34 1.71
CA LEU A 212 26.84 -25.28 1.80
C LEU A 212 28.17 -25.64 1.09
N ASP A 213 28.20 -26.74 0.33
CA ASP A 213 29.41 -27.25 -0.32
C ASP A 213 29.60 -26.67 -1.73
N LEU A 214 30.15 -25.45 -1.79
CA LEU A 214 30.45 -24.74 -3.04
C LEU A 214 31.35 -25.53 -3.98
N ALA A 215 32.30 -26.32 -3.44
CA ALA A 215 33.23 -27.08 -4.26
C ALA A 215 32.49 -28.19 -5.01
N SER A 216 31.61 -28.92 -4.32
CA SER A 216 30.75 -29.93 -4.95
C SER A 216 29.75 -29.32 -5.93
N MET A 217 29.19 -28.13 -5.64
CA MET A 217 28.35 -27.42 -6.61
C MET A 217 29.13 -27.07 -7.88
N LYS A 218 30.33 -26.50 -7.76
CA LYS A 218 31.21 -26.20 -8.91
C LYS A 218 31.62 -27.46 -9.67
N ALA A 219 31.84 -28.58 -8.97
CA ALA A 219 32.15 -29.86 -9.60
C ALA A 219 30.96 -30.39 -10.42
N ALA A 220 29.73 -30.30 -9.90
CA ALA A 220 28.53 -30.68 -10.65
C ALA A 220 28.35 -29.81 -11.92
N VAL A 221 28.53 -28.49 -11.79
CA VAL A 221 28.52 -27.55 -12.93
C VAL A 221 29.58 -27.96 -13.97
N ALA A 222 30.80 -28.27 -13.53
CA ALA A 222 31.87 -28.72 -14.41
C ALA A 222 31.61 -30.10 -15.06
N ALA A 223 30.83 -30.96 -14.41
CA ALA A 223 30.37 -32.23 -14.97
C ALA A 223 29.34 -32.05 -16.11
N GLY A 224 28.80 -30.84 -16.28
CA GLY A 224 27.93 -30.48 -17.40
C GLY A 224 26.43 -30.61 -17.11
N VAL A 225 26.02 -30.56 -15.84
CA VAL A 225 24.61 -30.58 -15.45
C VAL A 225 23.85 -29.37 -16.01
N ASP A 226 22.55 -29.54 -16.27
CA ASP A 226 21.69 -28.47 -16.78
C ASP A 226 21.19 -27.53 -15.67
N GLY A 227 21.19 -27.99 -14.42
CA GLY A 227 20.86 -27.15 -13.28
C GLY A 227 21.37 -27.67 -11.95
N ILE A 228 21.36 -26.79 -10.95
CA ILE A 228 21.57 -27.15 -9.54
C ILE A 228 20.40 -26.61 -8.71
N ASN A 229 19.92 -27.41 -7.77
CA ASN A 229 18.88 -27.02 -6.81
C ASN A 229 19.52 -26.70 -5.46
N VAL A 230 19.22 -25.53 -4.90
CA VAL A 230 19.87 -25.02 -3.70
C VAL A 230 18.87 -24.38 -2.73
N ASP A 231 19.20 -24.44 -1.44
CA ASP A 231 18.57 -23.63 -0.38
C ASP A 231 19.31 -22.29 -0.18
N TYR A 232 20.57 -22.20 -0.63
CA TYR A 232 21.44 -21.01 -0.49
C TYR A 232 21.76 -20.40 -1.88
N PRO A 233 20.84 -19.62 -2.47
CA PRO A 233 20.96 -19.13 -3.84
C PRO A 233 22.19 -18.28 -4.11
N ARG A 234 22.65 -17.48 -3.14
CA ARG A 234 23.90 -16.71 -3.29
C ARG A 234 25.12 -17.62 -3.55
N LEU A 235 25.18 -18.77 -2.88
CA LEU A 235 26.24 -19.76 -3.07
C LEU A 235 26.10 -20.46 -4.42
N GLY A 236 24.89 -20.87 -4.77
CA GLY A 236 24.59 -21.48 -6.07
C GLY A 236 24.88 -20.54 -7.24
N ALA A 237 24.64 -19.23 -7.08
CA ALA A 237 24.95 -18.21 -8.07
C ALA A 237 26.46 -18.13 -8.33
N ASP A 238 27.30 -18.24 -7.31
CA ASP A 238 28.75 -18.34 -7.49
C ASP A 238 29.16 -19.66 -8.17
N ALA A 239 28.51 -20.77 -7.82
CA ALA A 239 28.78 -22.07 -8.44
C ALA A 239 28.53 -22.07 -9.96
N VAL A 240 27.45 -21.42 -10.41
CA VAL A 240 27.10 -21.28 -11.84
C VAL A 240 27.82 -20.11 -12.53
N GLY A 241 28.78 -19.47 -11.87
CA GLY A 241 29.61 -18.39 -12.45
C GLY A 241 28.88 -17.04 -12.61
N ARG A 242 27.80 -16.82 -11.86
CA ARG A 242 26.98 -15.59 -11.86
C ARG A 242 26.91 -14.98 -10.45
N PRO A 243 28.04 -14.66 -9.79
CA PRO A 243 28.03 -14.20 -8.40
C PRO A 243 27.21 -12.92 -8.23
N VAL A 244 26.42 -12.87 -7.15
CA VAL A 244 25.51 -11.75 -6.86
C VAL A 244 26.29 -10.45 -6.67
N GLU A 245 27.49 -10.52 -6.10
CA GLU A 245 28.39 -9.40 -5.87
C GLU A 245 28.82 -8.71 -7.17
N ARG A 246 28.97 -9.46 -8.27
CA ARG A 246 29.26 -8.85 -9.59
C ARG A 246 28.10 -7.94 -10.01
N LYS A 247 26.86 -8.42 -9.88
CA LYS A 247 25.66 -7.65 -10.22
C LYS A 247 25.49 -6.43 -9.33
N ILE A 248 25.78 -6.56 -8.04
CA ILE A 248 25.80 -5.42 -7.11
C ILE A 248 26.87 -4.40 -7.53
N ASN A 249 28.09 -4.84 -7.83
CA ASN A 249 29.17 -3.95 -8.27
C ASN A 249 28.80 -3.21 -9.57
N ASP A 250 28.20 -3.90 -10.55
CA ASP A 250 27.75 -3.28 -11.80
C ASP A 250 26.69 -2.18 -11.52
N LEU A 251 25.77 -2.44 -10.60
CA LEU A 251 24.78 -1.44 -10.15
C LEU A 251 25.44 -0.28 -9.38
N GLU A 252 26.47 -0.52 -8.55
CA GLU A 252 27.21 0.54 -7.86
C GLU A 252 27.93 1.47 -8.85
N VAL A 253 28.53 0.89 -9.90
CA VAL A 253 29.14 1.65 -11.00
C VAL A 253 28.08 2.49 -11.69
N GLN A 254 26.94 1.89 -12.07
CA GLN A 254 25.84 2.61 -12.71
C GLN A 254 25.29 3.74 -11.83
N ALA A 255 25.16 3.51 -10.52
CA ALA A 255 24.74 4.51 -9.54
C ALA A 255 25.74 5.68 -9.40
N SER A 256 27.01 5.44 -9.72
CA SER A 256 28.10 6.42 -9.55
C SER A 256 28.41 7.23 -10.82
N SER A 257 28.22 6.67 -12.01
CA SER A 257 28.69 7.29 -13.27
C SER A 257 27.65 7.41 -14.39
N GLY A 258 26.37 7.09 -14.16
CA GLY A 258 25.30 7.22 -15.15
C GLY A 258 24.63 8.60 -15.22
N GLU A 259 23.57 8.72 -16.02
CA GLU A 259 22.66 9.87 -15.98
C GLU A 259 21.81 9.87 -14.69
N SER A 260 21.33 11.04 -14.27
CA SER A 260 20.55 11.26 -13.03
C SER A 260 19.50 10.16 -12.75
N LEU A 261 18.57 9.94 -13.68
CA LEU A 261 17.51 8.94 -13.53
C LEU A 261 18.01 7.50 -13.55
N SER A 262 19.04 7.21 -14.35
CA SER A 262 19.69 5.90 -14.37
C SER A 262 20.37 5.60 -13.04
N ARG A 263 21.04 6.60 -12.45
CA ARG A 263 21.70 6.48 -11.14
C ARG A 263 20.67 6.24 -10.04
N ALA A 264 19.59 7.02 -10.01
CA ALA A 264 18.48 6.84 -9.07
C ALA A 264 17.88 5.43 -9.17
N LYS A 265 17.62 4.94 -10.40
CA LYS A 265 17.12 3.58 -10.62
C LYS A 265 18.07 2.50 -10.13
N ALA A 266 19.38 2.67 -10.35
CA ALA A 266 20.39 1.73 -9.85
C ALA A 266 20.41 1.69 -8.31
N ILE A 267 20.32 2.85 -7.64
CA ILE A 267 20.24 2.95 -6.18
C ILE A 267 18.99 2.23 -5.63
N LEU A 268 17.82 2.46 -6.24
CA LEU A 268 16.58 1.78 -5.85
C LEU A 268 16.59 0.28 -6.15
N THR A 269 17.38 -0.16 -7.14
CA THR A 269 17.57 -1.58 -7.40
C THR A 269 18.51 -2.20 -6.36
N LEU A 270 19.58 -1.50 -6.00
CA LEU A 270 20.49 -1.88 -4.92
C LEU A 270 19.77 -2.01 -3.58
N SER A 271 18.79 -1.15 -3.28
CA SER A 271 18.06 -1.20 -2.01
C SER A 271 17.25 -2.48 -1.82
N LYS A 272 17.03 -3.26 -2.88
CA LYS A 272 16.37 -4.57 -2.82
C LYS A 272 17.31 -5.70 -2.39
N TYR A 273 18.63 -5.51 -2.50
CA TYR A 273 19.63 -6.49 -2.08
C TYR A 273 19.82 -6.46 -0.56
N SER A 274 18.80 -6.94 0.16
CA SER A 274 18.84 -7.04 1.62
C SER A 274 19.91 -8.04 2.08
N GLY A 275 20.55 -7.77 3.22
CA GLY A 275 21.67 -8.59 3.74
C GLY A 275 23.06 -8.22 3.20
N PHE A 276 23.16 -7.28 2.25
CA PHE A 276 24.43 -6.72 1.79
C PHE A 276 24.73 -5.38 2.49
N PRO A 277 26.01 -5.05 2.77
CA PRO A 277 26.40 -3.84 3.50
C PRO A 277 26.37 -2.59 2.61
N LEU A 278 25.19 -2.20 2.14
CA LEU A 278 24.98 -1.13 1.17
C LEU A 278 24.62 0.23 1.80
N GLN A 279 24.31 0.28 3.10
CA GLN A 279 23.83 1.48 3.78
C GLN A 279 24.85 2.62 3.72
N GLU A 280 26.14 2.33 3.87
CA GLU A 280 27.20 3.35 3.72
C GLU A 280 27.27 3.93 2.30
N ARG A 281 26.92 3.13 1.28
CA ARG A 281 26.84 3.59 -0.12
C ARG A 281 25.67 4.55 -0.29
N PHE A 282 24.50 4.17 0.21
CA PHE A 282 23.32 5.04 0.20
C PHE A 282 23.58 6.34 0.98
N ALA A 283 24.21 6.29 2.15
CA ALA A 283 24.60 7.48 2.91
C ALA A 283 25.48 8.45 2.09
N ARG A 284 26.44 7.93 1.33
CA ARG A 284 27.27 8.76 0.43
C ARG A 284 26.48 9.35 -0.74
N TRP A 285 25.63 8.56 -1.41
CA TRP A 285 24.81 9.07 -2.51
C TRP A 285 23.72 10.04 -2.04
N MET A 286 23.30 9.95 -0.79
CA MET A 286 22.37 10.90 -0.19
C MET A 286 22.91 12.33 -0.21
N LEU A 287 24.23 12.49 -0.04
CA LEU A 287 24.90 13.79 -0.06
C LEU A 287 25.10 14.35 -1.48
N ASN A 288 24.65 13.64 -2.52
CA ASN A 288 24.79 14.09 -3.90
C ASN A 288 23.89 15.30 -4.19
N ALA A 289 24.44 16.29 -4.91
CA ALA A 289 23.70 17.50 -5.28
C ALA A 289 22.52 17.24 -6.22
N ASP A 290 22.52 16.11 -6.95
CA ASP A 290 21.40 15.69 -7.78
C ASP A 290 20.24 15.18 -6.92
N ASP A 291 19.10 15.87 -6.99
CA ASP A 291 17.91 15.55 -6.18
C ASP A 291 17.42 14.12 -6.41
N ASN A 292 17.40 13.61 -7.65
CA ASN A 292 16.92 12.26 -7.92
C ASN A 292 17.80 11.21 -7.24
N VAL A 293 19.12 11.44 -7.26
CA VAL A 293 20.10 10.55 -6.63
C VAL A 293 19.98 10.63 -5.11
N SER A 294 19.93 11.84 -4.56
CA SER A 294 19.76 12.07 -3.12
C SER A 294 18.46 11.47 -2.60
N ARG A 295 17.35 11.66 -3.34
CA ARG A 295 16.03 11.13 -3.02
C ARG A 295 15.99 9.61 -3.06
N ALA A 296 16.57 9.00 -4.10
CA ALA A 296 16.65 7.55 -4.21
C ALA A 296 17.46 6.94 -3.06
N ALA A 297 18.57 7.57 -2.68
CA ALA A 297 19.39 7.15 -1.56
C ALA A 297 18.67 7.32 -0.20
N ALA A 298 17.95 8.42 -0.01
CA ALA A 298 17.13 8.63 1.18
C ALA A 298 16.04 7.55 1.30
N LEU A 299 15.35 7.21 0.20
CA LEU A 299 14.36 6.13 0.18
C LEU A 299 15.02 4.78 0.53
N ALA A 300 16.16 4.47 -0.07
CA ALA A 300 16.92 3.25 0.19
C ALA A 300 17.31 3.11 1.68
N LEU A 301 17.73 4.20 2.32
CA LEU A 301 18.06 4.21 3.76
C LEU A 301 16.81 4.04 4.64
N VAL A 302 15.69 4.68 4.30
CA VAL A 302 14.43 4.56 5.04
C VAL A 302 13.88 3.14 4.99
N THR A 303 13.99 2.47 3.84
CA THR A 303 13.49 1.10 3.64
C THR A 303 14.50 0.02 3.99
N ALA A 304 15.72 0.39 4.39
CA ALA A 304 16.78 -0.58 4.67
C ALA A 304 16.41 -1.53 5.81
N ARG A 305 16.92 -2.75 5.72
CA ARG A 305 16.81 -3.80 6.74
C ARG A 305 18.22 -4.34 7.06
N PRO A 306 18.71 -4.27 8.32
CA PRO A 306 18.07 -3.64 9.49
C PRO A 306 17.83 -2.13 9.29
N GLN A 307 16.90 -1.57 10.06
CA GLN A 307 16.53 -0.15 9.96
C GLN A 307 17.76 0.75 10.17
N THR A 308 17.92 1.74 9.28
CA THR A 308 19.05 2.68 9.33
C THR A 308 18.98 3.55 10.60
N PRO A 309 20.08 3.69 11.37
CA PRO A 309 20.15 4.66 12.46
C PRO A 309 19.97 6.10 11.98
N VAL A 310 19.15 6.89 12.69
CA VAL A 310 18.83 8.28 12.31
C VAL A 310 20.04 9.22 12.26
N LEU A 311 21.15 8.88 12.94
CA LEU A 311 22.37 9.68 12.92
C LEU A 311 23.07 9.73 11.56
N VAL A 312 22.81 8.76 10.68
CA VAL A 312 23.34 8.75 9.29
C VAL A 312 22.95 10.03 8.53
N PHE A 313 21.82 10.64 8.87
CA PHE A 313 21.31 11.84 8.19
C PHE A 313 21.94 13.15 8.70
N ALA A 314 22.77 13.12 9.76
CA ALA A 314 23.27 14.33 10.42
C ALA A 314 24.13 15.22 9.52
N GLU A 315 24.93 14.63 8.63
CA GLU A 315 25.71 15.38 7.64
C GLU A 315 24.80 15.99 6.57
N ALA A 316 23.83 15.21 6.07
CA ALA A 316 22.89 15.65 5.04
C ALA A 316 22.06 16.87 5.48
N LEU A 317 21.66 16.95 6.76
CA LEU A 317 20.97 18.12 7.33
C LEU A 317 21.80 19.41 7.25
N ARG A 318 23.13 19.33 7.18
CA ARG A 318 24.05 20.48 7.12
C ARG A 318 24.60 20.71 5.71
N SER A 319 24.08 20.00 4.72
CA SER A 319 24.54 20.10 3.34
C SER A 319 24.33 21.50 2.77
N ASN A 320 25.24 21.95 1.90
CA ASN A 320 25.07 23.18 1.13
C ASN A 320 23.97 23.07 0.06
N HIS A 321 23.53 21.85 -0.27
CA HIS A 321 22.49 21.58 -1.25
C HIS A 321 21.12 21.49 -0.57
N GLN A 322 20.19 22.36 -0.98
CA GLN A 322 18.83 22.41 -0.44
C GLN A 322 18.07 21.08 -0.58
N ASP A 323 18.21 20.40 -1.73
CA ASP A 323 17.51 19.14 -1.98
C ASP A 323 17.99 18.02 -1.06
N VAL A 324 19.30 17.99 -0.75
CA VAL A 324 19.87 17.05 0.22
C VAL A 324 19.30 17.30 1.62
N ARG A 325 19.21 18.56 2.06
CA ARG A 325 18.62 18.91 3.37
C ARG A 325 17.13 18.55 3.43
N ALA A 326 16.36 18.84 2.37
CA ALA A 326 14.95 18.51 2.28
C ALA A 326 14.72 16.99 2.31
N ASN A 327 15.52 16.22 1.56
CA ASN A 327 15.44 14.76 1.55
C ASN A 327 15.86 14.14 2.89
N ALA A 328 16.83 14.75 3.60
CA ALA A 328 17.20 14.36 4.96
C ALA A 328 16.08 14.60 5.97
N ALA A 329 15.46 15.77 5.94
CA ALA A 329 14.31 16.08 6.78
C ALA A 329 13.15 15.11 6.54
N TRP A 330 12.82 14.87 5.27
CA TRP A 330 11.80 13.89 4.88
C TRP A 330 12.11 12.49 5.44
N ALA A 331 13.34 12.00 5.26
CA ALA A 331 13.74 10.67 5.71
C ALA A 331 13.64 10.52 7.23
N LEU A 332 14.08 11.53 7.99
CA LEU A 332 13.95 11.56 9.45
C LEU A 332 12.48 11.55 9.90
N GLY A 333 11.60 12.23 9.17
CA GLY A 333 10.15 12.17 9.40
C GLY A 333 9.56 10.77 9.19
N MET A 334 10.00 10.04 8.16
CA MET A 334 9.58 8.65 7.91
C MET A 334 10.09 7.68 8.98
N LEU A 335 11.26 7.99 9.57
CA LEU A 335 11.87 7.19 10.63
C LEU A 335 11.43 7.60 12.04
N HIS A 336 10.48 8.53 12.17
CA HIS A 336 10.01 9.07 13.46
C HIS A 336 11.16 9.58 14.35
N ALA A 337 12.16 10.22 13.74
CA ALA A 337 13.30 10.75 14.47
C ALA A 337 12.88 11.86 15.45
N PRO A 338 13.59 12.02 16.58
CA PRO A 338 13.27 13.06 17.57
C PRO A 338 13.29 14.48 16.97
N ALA A 339 12.34 15.31 17.40
CA ALA A 339 12.13 16.66 16.86
C ALA A 339 13.37 17.56 16.95
N ASN A 340 14.20 17.40 17.98
CA ASN A 340 15.41 18.19 18.20
C ASN A 340 16.43 18.12 17.04
N MET A 341 16.45 17.01 16.27
CA MET A 341 17.30 16.88 15.09
C MET A 341 16.87 17.80 13.93
N LEU A 342 15.59 18.16 13.89
CA LEU A 342 14.96 18.92 12.80
C LEU A 342 14.87 20.42 13.12
N LEU A 343 14.87 20.81 14.41
CA LEU A 343 14.72 22.21 14.82
C LEU A 343 15.68 23.20 14.13
N PRO A 344 16.98 22.89 13.91
CA PRO A 344 17.87 23.82 13.21
C PRO A 344 17.41 24.19 11.81
N LEU A 345 16.69 23.31 11.11
CA LEU A 345 16.19 23.55 9.76
C LEU A 345 14.97 24.49 9.71
N LEU A 346 14.35 24.84 10.84
CA LEU A 346 13.29 25.85 10.87
C LEU A 346 13.79 27.26 10.54
N ALA A 347 15.11 27.48 10.56
CA ALA A 347 15.77 28.71 10.13
C ALA A 347 16.25 28.67 8.67
N ASP A 348 15.97 27.58 7.93
CA ASP A 348 16.36 27.46 6.53
C ASP A 348 15.60 28.49 5.67
N LYS A 349 16.25 28.96 4.60
CA LYS A 349 15.65 29.93 3.67
C LYS A 349 14.92 29.26 2.52
N ASP A 350 15.24 28.00 2.23
CA ASP A 350 14.61 27.29 1.14
C ASP A 350 13.21 26.78 1.56
N PRO A 351 12.15 27.10 0.79
CA PRO A 351 10.79 26.74 1.16
C PRO A 351 10.52 25.23 1.11
N ARG A 352 11.22 24.47 0.24
CA ARG A 352 11.09 23.02 0.19
C ARG A 352 11.70 22.39 1.43
N VAL A 353 12.86 22.87 1.88
CA VAL A 353 13.49 22.40 3.14
C VAL A 353 12.58 22.68 4.33
N LEU A 354 12.03 23.90 4.44
CA LEU A 354 11.09 24.26 5.50
C LEU A 354 9.84 23.38 5.48
N GLN A 355 9.24 23.18 4.30
CA GLN A 355 8.06 22.33 4.15
C GLN A 355 8.34 20.90 4.62
N GLU A 356 9.41 20.26 4.14
CA GLU A 356 9.75 18.89 4.54
C GLU A 356 10.09 18.78 6.02
N THR A 357 10.79 19.78 6.58
CA THR A 357 11.08 19.85 8.01
C THR A 357 9.81 19.90 8.85
N LEU A 358 8.87 20.78 8.50
CA LEU A 358 7.59 20.91 9.20
C LEU A 358 6.75 19.64 9.07
N MET A 359 6.69 19.02 7.89
CA MET A 359 5.98 17.75 7.68
C MET A 359 6.64 16.58 8.42
N ALA A 360 7.96 16.61 8.61
CA ALA A 360 8.68 15.65 9.43
C ALA A 360 8.37 15.85 10.92
N LEU A 361 8.32 17.11 11.39
CA LEU A 361 7.97 17.44 12.77
C LEU A 361 6.57 16.96 13.16
N VAL A 362 5.59 16.95 12.25
CA VAL A 362 4.25 16.39 12.51
C VAL A 362 4.31 14.91 12.97
N ARG A 363 5.33 14.17 12.55
CA ARG A 363 5.51 12.74 12.87
C ARG A 363 6.57 12.49 13.95
N ALA A 364 7.29 13.54 14.34
CA ALA A 364 8.43 13.44 15.23
C ALA A 364 7.99 13.46 16.70
N PRO A 365 8.52 12.57 17.55
CA PRO A 365 8.35 12.67 19.00
C PRO A 365 9.18 13.83 19.57
N GLY A 366 8.75 14.36 20.71
CA GLY A 366 9.38 15.50 21.39
C GLY A 366 8.55 16.77 21.27
N ASP A 367 8.95 17.81 22.00
CA ASP A 367 8.26 19.10 22.03
C ASP A 367 8.88 20.11 21.04
N VAL A 368 8.04 20.89 20.39
CA VAL A 368 8.42 21.99 19.49
C VAL A 368 7.68 23.24 19.92
N SER A 369 8.41 24.24 20.39
CA SER A 369 7.81 25.45 20.95
C SER A 369 6.94 26.22 19.93
N ALA A 370 5.86 26.82 20.42
CA ALA A 370 5.01 27.69 19.61
C ALA A 370 5.79 28.88 19.00
N ALA A 371 6.79 29.41 19.72
CA ALA A 371 7.64 30.51 19.25
C ALA A 371 8.40 30.18 17.95
N ALA A 372 8.77 28.90 17.75
CA ALA A 372 9.44 28.46 16.53
C ALA A 372 8.47 28.27 15.35
N LEU A 373 7.20 27.91 15.63
CA LEU A 373 6.23 27.52 14.59
C LEU A 373 5.31 28.68 14.15
N LEU A 374 4.92 29.55 15.08
CA LEU A 374 3.98 30.65 14.81
C LEU A 374 4.42 31.57 13.65
N PRO A 375 5.70 31.99 13.54
CA PRO A 375 6.13 32.85 12.44
C PRO A 375 5.97 32.19 11.06
N LEU A 376 6.07 30.86 10.98
CA LEU A 376 6.01 30.11 9.72
C LEU A 376 4.58 30.01 9.15
N LEU A 377 3.55 30.27 9.97
CA LEU A 377 2.17 30.38 9.48
C LEU A 377 1.98 31.52 8.49
N SER A 378 2.79 32.57 8.57
CA SER A 378 2.73 33.73 7.67
C SER A 378 3.88 33.77 6.67
N ASN A 379 4.52 32.62 6.42
CA ASN A 379 5.57 32.50 5.40
C ASN A 379 5.05 32.87 3.99
N GLU A 380 5.90 33.42 3.13
CA GLU A 380 5.53 33.80 1.76
C GLU A 380 5.05 32.61 0.91
N THR A 381 5.58 31.41 1.15
CA THR A 381 5.24 30.19 0.42
C THR A 381 4.07 29.46 1.06
N ALA A 382 3.00 29.26 0.29
CA ALA A 382 1.78 28.58 0.77
C ALA A 382 2.06 27.18 1.33
N ALA A 383 2.92 26.40 0.66
CA ALA A 383 3.22 25.05 1.10
C ALA A 383 3.86 24.98 2.50
N VAL A 384 4.64 26.01 2.89
CA VAL A 384 5.22 26.17 4.24
C VAL A 384 4.13 26.52 5.24
N ARG A 385 3.23 27.46 4.91
CA ARG A 385 2.13 27.87 5.82
C ARG A 385 1.23 26.69 6.22
N GLY A 386 0.82 25.88 5.24
CA GLY A 386 0.01 24.69 5.51
C GLY A 386 0.76 23.64 6.35
N ALA A 387 2.06 23.44 6.09
CA ALA A 387 2.87 22.51 6.90
C ALA A 387 3.07 23.04 8.34
N ALA A 388 3.23 24.35 8.51
CA ALA A 388 3.36 25.01 9.81
C ALA A 388 2.08 24.86 10.63
N ALA A 389 0.90 24.96 10.00
CA ALA A 389 -0.38 24.73 10.66
C ALA A 389 -0.47 23.32 11.25
N LEU A 390 -0.09 22.28 10.48
CA LEU A 390 -0.07 20.90 10.96
C LEU A 390 0.91 20.72 12.12
N ALA A 391 2.14 21.24 11.98
CA ALA A 391 3.14 21.13 13.04
C ALA A 391 2.70 21.84 14.33
N LEU A 392 2.08 23.03 14.21
CA LEU A 392 1.57 23.78 15.35
C LEU A 392 0.40 23.06 16.02
N ALA A 393 -0.54 22.50 15.26
CA ALA A 393 -1.64 21.73 15.82
C ALA A 393 -1.16 20.45 16.53
N GLN A 394 -0.12 19.80 16.00
CA GLN A 394 0.48 18.61 16.59
C GLN A 394 1.20 18.90 17.92
N HIS A 395 2.04 19.93 17.94
CA HIS A 395 2.95 20.19 19.07
C HIS A 395 2.39 21.17 20.09
N GLN A 396 1.51 22.08 19.66
CA GLN A 396 1.05 23.21 20.46
C GLN A 396 -0.48 23.41 20.33
N PRO A 397 -1.29 22.37 20.57
CA PRO A 397 -2.73 22.41 20.31
C PRO A 397 -3.46 23.52 21.08
N GLU A 398 -3.00 23.85 22.30
CA GLU A 398 -3.61 24.86 23.18
C GLU A 398 -3.58 26.28 22.62
N VAL A 399 -2.60 26.58 21.75
CA VAL A 399 -2.45 27.92 21.16
C VAL A 399 -2.68 27.94 19.65
N ALA A 400 -2.84 26.77 19.02
CA ALA A 400 -2.89 26.62 17.58
C ALA A 400 -4.18 27.18 16.95
N LEU A 401 -5.32 27.07 17.64
CA LEU A 401 -6.64 27.36 17.07
C LEU A 401 -6.74 28.78 16.50
N GLY A 402 -6.49 29.80 17.32
CA GLY A 402 -6.62 31.19 16.90
C GLY A 402 -5.75 31.59 15.70
N PRO A 403 -4.43 31.33 15.74
CA PRO A 403 -3.51 31.59 14.63
C PRO A 403 -3.87 30.85 13.34
N ILE A 404 -4.19 29.55 13.40
CA ILE A 404 -4.53 28.76 12.21
C ILE A 404 -5.84 29.27 11.59
N SER A 405 -6.87 29.51 12.40
CA SER A 405 -8.15 30.04 11.91
C SER A 405 -7.98 31.42 11.26
N ARG A 406 -7.13 32.28 11.81
CA ARG A 406 -6.83 33.60 11.22
C ARG A 406 -6.12 33.46 9.88
N GLN A 407 -5.10 32.61 9.80
CA GLN A 407 -4.36 32.40 8.55
C GLN A 407 -5.24 31.76 7.47
N MET A 408 -6.09 30.80 7.83
CA MET A 408 -7.04 30.17 6.91
C MET A 408 -7.94 31.22 6.22
N ARG A 409 -8.50 32.17 6.98
CA ARG A 409 -9.30 33.26 6.41
C ARG A 409 -8.51 34.14 5.43
N LEU A 410 -7.22 34.36 5.69
CA LEU A 410 -6.34 35.09 4.77
C LEU A 410 -6.11 34.30 3.47
N GLU A 411 -5.89 32.98 3.56
CA GLU A 411 -5.76 32.13 2.37
C GLU A 411 -7.03 32.15 1.52
N MET A 412 -8.19 31.96 2.15
CA MET A 412 -9.48 31.94 1.46
C MET A 412 -9.74 33.27 0.72
N LYS A 413 -9.47 34.40 1.38
CA LYS A 413 -9.59 35.72 0.75
C LYS A 413 -8.64 35.89 -0.44
N ALA A 414 -7.42 35.36 -0.36
CA ALA A 414 -6.47 35.40 -1.45
C ALA A 414 -6.92 34.52 -2.63
N SER A 415 -7.44 33.31 -2.36
CA SER A 415 -7.98 32.40 -3.37
C SER A 415 -9.22 32.97 -4.06
N LEU A 416 -10.11 33.64 -3.31
CA LEU A 416 -11.29 34.32 -3.87
C LEU A 416 -10.86 35.40 -4.87
N LYS A 417 -9.92 36.27 -4.48
CA LYS A 417 -9.38 37.31 -5.35
C LYS A 417 -8.75 36.74 -6.63
N LEU A 418 -8.04 35.62 -6.52
CA LEU A 418 -7.46 34.93 -7.67
C LEU A 418 -8.56 34.43 -8.63
N GLY A 419 -9.67 33.94 -8.09
CA GLY A 419 -10.86 33.59 -8.85
C GLY A 419 -11.48 34.79 -9.57
N GLU A 420 -11.71 35.90 -8.86
CA GLU A 420 -12.24 37.14 -9.44
C GLU A 420 -11.34 37.68 -10.57
N ASP A 421 -10.01 37.64 -10.37
CA ASP A 421 -9.02 38.03 -11.38
C ASP A 421 -9.09 37.13 -12.62
N TYR A 422 -9.23 35.82 -12.43
CA TYR A 422 -9.41 34.85 -13.51
C TYR A 422 -10.70 35.09 -14.31
N GLU A 423 -11.81 35.37 -13.63
CA GLU A 423 -13.08 35.69 -14.28
C GLU A 423 -13.04 37.02 -15.04
N ARG A 424 -12.46 38.06 -14.42
CA ARG A 424 -12.26 39.38 -15.04
C ARG A 424 -11.42 39.31 -16.32
N ARG A 425 -10.48 38.38 -16.40
CA ARG A 425 -9.66 38.12 -17.61
C ARG A 425 -10.40 37.34 -18.70
N GLY A 426 -11.67 36.97 -18.48
CA GLY A 426 -12.45 36.18 -19.44
C GLY A 426 -12.10 34.69 -19.43
N LYS A 427 -11.60 34.17 -18.29
CA LYS A 427 -11.22 32.76 -18.09
C LYS A 427 -10.21 32.25 -19.14
N PRO A 428 -9.04 32.91 -19.26
CA PRO A 428 -8.02 32.51 -20.23
C PRO A 428 -7.43 31.14 -19.89
N GLN A 429 -6.72 30.50 -20.82
CA GLN A 429 -5.96 29.30 -20.48
C GLN A 429 -4.89 29.64 -19.44
N LEU A 430 -4.85 28.88 -18.35
CA LEU A 430 -3.86 29.05 -17.29
C LEU A 430 -2.47 28.60 -17.74
N THR A 431 -1.45 29.36 -17.35
CA THR A 431 -0.04 28.99 -17.50
C THR A 431 0.39 28.02 -16.39
N GLN A 432 1.48 27.28 -16.59
CA GLN A 432 1.99 26.36 -15.57
C GLN A 432 2.29 27.04 -14.22
N PRO A 433 2.93 28.23 -14.16
CA PRO A 433 3.15 28.93 -12.89
C PRO A 433 1.84 29.32 -12.17
N GLU A 434 0.80 29.72 -12.92
CA GLU A 434 -0.52 29.99 -12.32
C GLU A 434 -1.14 28.72 -11.74
N ILE A 435 -1.04 27.59 -12.47
CA ILE A 435 -1.50 26.28 -12.00
C ILE A 435 -0.75 25.87 -10.72
N ASP A 436 0.57 26.07 -10.69
CA ASP A 436 1.42 25.72 -9.54
C ASP A 436 1.06 26.56 -8.31
N GLU A 437 0.83 27.88 -8.49
CA GLU A 437 0.39 28.76 -7.40
C GLU A 437 -0.99 28.35 -6.86
N ILE A 438 -1.98 28.17 -7.74
CA ILE A 438 -3.33 27.73 -7.38
C ILE A 438 -3.27 26.42 -6.61
N THR A 439 -2.53 25.44 -7.14
CA THR A 439 -2.37 24.12 -6.53
C THR A 439 -1.68 24.20 -5.19
N SER A 440 -0.64 25.03 -5.05
CA SER A 440 0.07 25.20 -3.79
C SER A 440 -0.79 25.84 -2.70
N ARG A 441 -1.61 26.84 -3.06
CA ARG A 441 -2.55 27.50 -2.13
C ARG A 441 -3.63 26.53 -1.68
N PHE A 442 -4.24 25.82 -2.63
CA PHE A 442 -5.23 24.80 -2.32
C PHE A 442 -4.69 23.74 -1.35
N ARG A 443 -3.51 23.16 -1.63
CA ARG A 443 -2.86 22.19 -0.73
C ARG A 443 -2.57 22.76 0.66
N SER A 444 -2.22 24.05 0.75
CA SER A 444 -2.03 24.73 2.03
C SER A 444 -3.32 24.79 2.83
N GLN A 445 -4.42 25.22 2.20
CA GLN A 445 -5.75 25.29 2.82
C GLN A 445 -6.20 23.91 3.31
N MET A 446 -6.02 22.86 2.51
CA MET A 446 -6.32 21.48 2.93
C MET A 446 -5.56 21.05 4.19
N LYS A 447 -4.27 21.40 4.28
CA LYS A 447 -3.46 21.14 5.49
C LYS A 447 -3.93 21.96 6.69
N MET A 448 -4.38 23.21 6.49
CA MET A 448 -4.94 24.03 7.57
C MET A 448 -6.27 23.46 8.09
N VAL A 449 -7.16 23.03 7.19
CA VAL A 449 -8.41 22.33 7.57
C VAL A 449 -8.08 21.03 8.33
N GLN A 450 -7.10 20.27 7.85
CA GLN A 450 -6.62 19.09 8.57
C GLN A 450 -6.06 19.45 9.96
N ALA A 451 -5.26 20.51 10.07
CA ALA A 451 -4.71 20.97 11.34
C ALA A 451 -5.82 21.35 12.32
N LEU A 452 -6.84 22.08 11.88
CA LEU A 452 -8.02 22.40 12.69
C LEU A 452 -8.75 21.13 13.15
N SER A 453 -8.87 20.11 12.30
CA SER A 453 -9.50 18.82 12.67
C SER A 453 -8.72 18.00 13.70
N MET A 454 -7.42 18.26 13.86
CA MET A 454 -6.60 17.63 14.90
C MET A 454 -6.86 18.23 16.29
N LEU A 455 -7.33 19.48 16.34
CA LEU A 455 -7.60 20.19 17.59
C LEU A 455 -8.87 19.63 18.26
N LYS A 456 -8.86 19.58 19.59
CA LYS A 456 -9.98 19.10 20.40
C LYS A 456 -10.75 20.27 21.00
N GLY A 457 -12.02 20.06 21.28
CA GLY A 457 -12.87 21.00 21.99
C GLY A 457 -13.91 21.71 21.12
N PRO A 458 -14.90 22.35 21.76
CA PRO A 458 -16.06 22.93 21.07
C PRO A 458 -15.68 24.08 20.14
N ASP A 459 -14.67 24.88 20.47
CA ASP A 459 -14.25 25.99 19.63
C ASP A 459 -13.62 25.55 18.30
N ALA A 460 -12.89 24.44 18.29
CA ALA A 460 -12.34 23.87 17.06
C ALA A 460 -13.44 23.32 16.15
N ILE A 461 -14.45 22.67 16.74
CA ILE A 461 -15.64 22.20 16.03
C ILE A 461 -16.38 23.38 15.40
N ARG A 462 -16.64 24.44 16.17
CA ARG A 462 -17.32 25.64 15.68
C ARG A 462 -16.59 26.27 14.49
N VAL A 463 -15.26 26.37 14.52
CA VAL A 463 -14.48 26.89 13.37
C VAL A 463 -14.64 26.00 12.14
N LEU A 464 -14.64 24.67 12.31
CA LEU A 464 -14.85 23.75 11.20
C LEU A 464 -16.27 23.82 10.65
N GLU A 465 -17.28 23.99 11.51
CA GLU A 465 -18.68 24.20 11.12
C GLU A 465 -18.84 25.50 10.35
N GLU A 466 -18.24 26.59 10.85
CA GLU A 466 -18.16 27.87 10.14
C GLU A 466 -17.59 27.68 8.74
N LEU A 467 -16.51 26.90 8.57
CA LEU A 467 -15.90 26.62 7.26
C LEU A 467 -16.79 25.73 6.38
N ALA A 468 -17.38 24.68 6.95
CA ALA A 468 -18.18 23.69 6.23
C ALA A 468 -19.47 24.25 5.65
N PHE A 469 -20.04 25.28 6.30
CA PHE A 469 -21.33 25.86 5.94
C PHE A 469 -21.22 27.29 5.37
N GLN A 470 -20.04 27.74 4.94
CA GLN A 470 -19.93 29.03 4.24
C GLN A 470 -20.69 28.99 2.92
N SER A 471 -21.38 30.08 2.58
CA SER A 471 -22.07 30.25 1.31
C SER A 471 -21.06 30.27 0.16
N ASP A 472 -21.34 29.50 -0.89
CA ASP A 472 -20.45 29.26 -2.04
C ASP A 472 -20.03 30.56 -2.75
N GLU A 473 -18.71 30.81 -2.81
CA GLU A 473 -18.13 31.83 -3.69
C GLU A 473 -16.91 31.27 -4.44
N GLY A 474 -17.13 30.77 -5.66
CA GLY A 474 -16.05 30.41 -6.59
C GLY A 474 -15.10 29.32 -6.07
N PHE A 475 -13.80 29.62 -6.01
CA PHE A 475 -12.74 28.63 -5.75
C PHE A 475 -12.65 28.13 -4.29
N THR A 476 -13.39 28.73 -3.35
CA THR A 476 -13.37 28.31 -1.93
C THR A 476 -14.35 27.17 -1.62
N GLN A 477 -15.22 26.79 -2.57
CA GLN A 477 -16.20 25.71 -2.38
C GLN A 477 -15.56 24.39 -1.91
N LEU A 478 -14.35 24.08 -2.39
CA LEU A 478 -13.62 22.88 -2.00
C LEU A 478 -13.19 22.90 -0.52
N ASP A 479 -12.91 24.08 0.05
CA ASP A 479 -12.55 24.22 1.47
C ASP A 479 -13.73 23.82 2.35
N SER A 480 -14.93 24.30 2.03
CA SER A 480 -16.18 23.93 2.70
C SER A 480 -16.50 22.45 2.53
N VAL A 481 -16.23 21.90 1.34
CA VAL A 481 -16.43 20.48 1.08
C VAL A 481 -15.55 19.62 2.01
N VAL A 482 -14.26 19.94 2.08
CA VAL A 482 -13.32 19.15 2.89
C VAL A 482 -13.55 19.35 4.38
N ALA A 483 -13.87 20.57 4.83
CA ALA A 483 -14.24 20.82 6.21
C ALA A 483 -15.47 19.99 6.63
N GLY A 484 -16.51 19.93 5.78
CA GLY A 484 -17.68 19.09 6.00
C GLY A 484 -17.33 17.59 6.12
N PHE A 485 -16.40 17.08 5.31
CA PHE A 485 -15.92 15.69 5.46
C PHE A 485 -15.10 15.47 6.74
N LYS A 486 -14.42 16.48 7.27
CA LYS A 486 -13.72 16.37 8.57
C LYS A 486 -14.66 16.39 9.78
N LEU A 487 -15.89 16.86 9.60
CA LEU A 487 -16.96 16.86 10.60
C LEU A 487 -17.87 15.62 10.52
N TRP A 488 -17.57 14.66 9.63
CA TRP A 488 -18.45 13.54 9.26
C TRP A 488 -19.04 12.77 10.46
N ASP A 489 -18.32 12.68 11.58
CA ASP A 489 -18.71 12.03 12.84
C ASP A 489 -18.76 12.99 14.05
N ARG A 490 -18.62 14.29 13.82
CA ARG A 490 -18.37 15.32 14.84
C ARG A 490 -19.15 16.61 14.54
N ILE A 491 -20.47 16.58 14.72
CA ILE A 491 -21.24 17.84 14.88
C ILE A 491 -21.13 18.28 16.34
N GLY A 492 -21.02 19.60 16.57
CA GLY A 492 -21.07 20.18 17.91
C GLY A 492 -22.41 19.94 18.60
N THR A 493 -22.57 20.47 19.82
CA THR A 493 -23.86 20.43 20.53
C THR A 493 -24.93 21.34 19.91
N GLU A 494 -24.54 22.22 18.98
CA GLU A 494 -25.43 23.16 18.32
C GLU A 494 -25.74 22.69 16.89
N ALA A 495 -26.90 22.06 16.68
CA ALA A 495 -27.30 21.52 15.37
C ALA A 495 -27.78 22.60 14.39
N GLN A 496 -28.01 23.83 14.85
CA GLN A 496 -28.69 24.88 14.07
C GLN A 496 -27.97 25.24 12.75
N PRO A 497 -26.63 25.42 12.70
CA PRO A 497 -25.95 25.72 11.43
C PRO A 497 -26.14 24.62 10.39
N ALA A 498 -26.10 23.36 10.81
CA ALA A 498 -26.39 22.22 9.94
C ALA A 498 -27.87 22.19 9.51
N ILE A 499 -28.81 22.49 10.41
CA ILE A 499 -30.23 22.57 10.05
C ILE A 499 -30.49 23.64 8.99
N ASP A 500 -29.83 24.79 9.10
CA ASP A 500 -29.97 25.87 8.12
C ASP A 500 -29.41 25.46 6.75
N ALA A 501 -28.28 24.75 6.74
CA ALA A 501 -27.62 24.24 5.53
C ALA A 501 -28.40 23.11 4.81
N LEU A 502 -29.38 22.44 5.47
CA LEU A 502 -30.31 21.53 4.78
C LEU A 502 -31.10 22.22 3.66
N GLY A 503 -31.30 23.53 3.78
CA GLY A 503 -32.00 24.35 2.80
C GLY A 503 -31.09 24.97 1.75
N SER A 504 -29.81 24.59 1.71
CA SER A 504 -28.86 25.14 0.73
C SER A 504 -29.29 24.82 -0.70
N SER A 505 -29.06 25.77 -1.62
CA SER A 505 -29.23 25.57 -3.05
C SER A 505 -28.13 24.69 -3.65
N ASP A 506 -26.99 24.55 -2.97
CA ASP A 506 -25.99 23.54 -3.31
C ASP A 506 -26.46 22.17 -2.79
N SER A 507 -26.83 21.29 -3.73
CA SER A 507 -27.28 19.95 -3.41
C SER A 507 -26.22 19.13 -2.69
N GLN A 508 -24.92 19.32 -2.97
CA GLN A 508 -23.84 18.58 -2.32
C GLN A 508 -23.70 18.98 -0.85
N MET A 509 -23.78 20.28 -0.55
CA MET A 509 -23.82 20.78 0.82
C MET A 509 -25.04 20.23 1.57
N ALA A 510 -26.23 20.32 0.97
CA ALA A 510 -27.45 19.88 1.60
C ALA A 510 -27.49 18.36 1.85
N ASP A 511 -27.01 17.53 0.90
CA ASP A 511 -26.92 16.07 1.03
C ASP A 511 -25.93 15.66 2.12
N ARG A 512 -24.74 16.26 2.15
CA ARG A 512 -23.74 15.98 3.19
C ARG A 512 -24.26 16.39 4.56
N THR A 513 -24.91 17.54 4.67
CA THR A 513 -25.43 18.03 5.94
C THR A 513 -26.53 17.11 6.48
N GLU A 514 -27.39 16.61 5.60
CA GLU A 514 -28.38 15.59 5.94
C GLU A 514 -27.70 14.33 6.51
N TRP A 515 -26.65 13.84 5.84
CA TRP A 515 -25.90 12.68 6.31
C TRP A 515 -25.19 12.93 7.65
N MET A 516 -24.55 14.09 7.83
CA MET A 516 -23.89 14.47 9.08
C MET A 516 -24.90 14.46 10.24
N LEU A 517 -26.09 15.05 10.05
CA LEU A 517 -27.14 15.05 11.06
C LEU A 517 -27.66 13.64 11.35
N VAL A 518 -27.72 12.74 10.36
CA VAL A 518 -28.01 11.32 10.60
C VAL A 518 -26.96 10.67 11.51
N GLN A 519 -25.68 10.90 11.24
CA GLN A 519 -24.58 10.30 12.02
C GLN A 519 -24.43 10.87 13.43
N ALA A 520 -24.79 12.15 13.64
CA ALA A 520 -24.71 12.79 14.96
C ALA A 520 -25.63 12.16 16.02
N GLY A 521 -26.61 11.34 15.59
CA GLY A 521 -27.45 10.56 16.50
C GLY A 521 -28.36 11.41 17.37
N LYS A 522 -28.77 10.85 18.52
CA LYS A 522 -29.87 11.39 19.34
C LYS A 522 -29.66 12.82 19.84
N ALA A 523 -28.41 13.26 19.97
CA ALA A 523 -28.07 14.58 20.50
C ALA A 523 -28.68 15.73 19.68
N VAL A 524 -28.82 15.57 18.36
CA VAL A 524 -29.34 16.62 17.46
C VAL A 524 -30.86 16.54 17.24
N LEU A 525 -31.51 15.46 17.67
CA LEU A 525 -32.94 15.22 17.41
C LEU A 525 -33.88 16.34 17.93
N PRO A 526 -33.65 16.97 19.10
CA PRO A 526 -34.51 18.07 19.55
C PRO A 526 -34.61 19.22 18.55
N ASP A 527 -33.51 19.55 17.87
CA ASP A 527 -33.49 20.63 16.88
C ASP A 527 -33.95 20.16 15.51
N VAL A 528 -33.61 18.93 15.09
CA VAL A 528 -34.13 18.32 13.85
C VAL A 528 -35.66 18.21 13.90
N ARG A 529 -36.25 17.89 15.05
CA ARG A 529 -37.71 17.86 15.24
C ARG A 529 -38.35 19.23 15.02
N LYS A 530 -37.71 20.32 15.47
CA LYS A 530 -38.19 21.68 15.18
C LYS A 530 -38.16 21.95 13.67
N ALA A 531 -37.15 21.43 12.96
CA ALA A 531 -37.01 21.60 11.51
C ALA A 531 -38.13 20.91 10.69
N LEU A 532 -38.84 19.93 11.25
CA LEU A 532 -40.05 19.35 10.62
C LEU A 532 -41.14 20.41 10.36
N GLY A 533 -41.17 21.47 11.17
CA GLY A 533 -42.09 22.61 11.02
C GLY A 533 -41.58 23.74 10.13
N SER A 534 -40.43 23.59 9.47
CA SER A 534 -39.82 24.65 8.66
C SER A 534 -40.71 25.11 7.50
N GLU A 535 -40.79 26.42 7.24
CA GLU A 535 -41.54 26.94 6.08
C GLU A 535 -40.85 26.55 4.75
N LYS A 536 -39.54 26.27 4.78
CA LYS A 536 -38.77 25.85 3.60
C LYS A 536 -38.97 24.36 3.31
N PRO A 537 -39.56 23.96 2.16
CA PRO A 537 -39.84 22.56 1.85
C PRO A 537 -38.62 21.64 1.88
N MET A 538 -37.49 22.09 1.33
CA MET A 538 -36.24 21.32 1.31
C MET A 538 -35.76 20.96 2.73
N ILE A 539 -35.80 21.89 3.68
CA ILE A 539 -35.42 21.63 5.07
C ILE A 539 -36.34 20.58 5.69
N ARG A 540 -37.66 20.72 5.51
CA ARG A 540 -38.62 19.75 6.05
C ARG A 540 -38.41 18.35 5.49
N GLU A 541 -38.23 18.22 4.18
CA GLU A 541 -38.03 16.91 3.52
C GLU A 541 -36.80 16.18 4.05
N ARG A 542 -35.69 16.91 4.20
CA ARG A 542 -34.45 16.36 4.77
C ARG A 542 -34.61 16.03 6.26
N ALA A 543 -35.28 16.89 7.03
CA ALA A 543 -35.59 16.61 8.44
C ALA A 543 -36.41 15.32 8.61
N ILE A 544 -37.40 15.07 7.75
CA ILE A 544 -38.17 13.82 7.72
C ILE A 544 -37.24 12.61 7.49
N ARG A 545 -36.30 12.71 6.56
CA ARG A 545 -35.32 11.64 6.31
C ARG A 545 -34.39 11.40 7.51
N ILE A 546 -33.92 12.46 8.16
CA ILE A 546 -33.03 12.35 9.32
C ILE A 546 -33.71 11.62 10.48
N VAL A 547 -34.91 12.06 10.88
CA VAL A 547 -35.65 11.42 11.98
C VAL A 547 -35.99 9.96 11.66
N ALA A 548 -36.24 9.65 10.38
CA ALA A 548 -36.50 8.29 9.92
C ALA A 548 -35.27 7.39 10.03
N TRP A 549 -34.12 7.85 9.52
CA TRP A 549 -32.87 7.10 9.57
C TRP A 549 -32.36 6.87 11.00
N GLN A 550 -32.57 7.83 11.89
CA GLN A 550 -32.21 7.69 13.30
C GLN A 550 -33.22 6.86 14.12
N GLY A 551 -34.39 6.50 13.56
CA GLY A 551 -35.42 5.75 14.28
C GLY A 551 -36.11 6.57 15.38
N ASP A 552 -36.28 7.88 15.19
CA ASP A 552 -36.81 8.76 16.23
C ASP A 552 -38.31 8.57 16.48
N THR A 553 -38.65 7.79 17.51
CA THR A 553 -40.04 7.46 17.84
C THR A 553 -40.87 8.67 18.31
N GLU A 554 -40.23 9.70 18.86
CA GLU A 554 -40.95 10.91 19.32
C GLU A 554 -41.47 11.74 18.14
N SER A 555 -40.89 11.61 16.95
CA SER A 555 -41.38 12.28 15.73
C SER A 555 -42.63 11.64 15.14
N LEU A 556 -43.03 10.43 15.56
CA LEU A 556 -44.11 9.66 14.91
C LEU A 556 -45.46 10.38 14.91
N GLU A 557 -45.81 11.06 16.00
CA GLU A 557 -47.08 11.79 16.09
C GLU A 557 -47.10 13.00 15.15
N THR A 558 -46.01 13.76 15.12
CA THR A 558 -45.81 14.89 14.20
C THR A 558 -45.89 14.42 12.75
N LEU A 559 -45.19 13.35 12.38
CA LEU A 559 -45.20 12.79 11.02
C LEU A 559 -46.60 12.31 10.59
N ARG A 560 -47.35 11.65 11.49
CA ARG A 560 -48.74 11.22 11.24
C ARG A 560 -49.69 12.41 11.04
N THR A 561 -49.49 13.47 11.83
CA THR A 561 -50.27 14.70 11.69
C THR A 561 -50.00 15.38 10.36
N MET A 562 -48.72 15.49 9.96
CA MET A 562 -48.31 16.01 8.65
C MET A 562 -48.89 15.19 7.49
N GLN A 563 -48.91 13.85 7.62
CA GLN A 563 -49.47 12.95 6.61
C GLN A 563 -50.99 13.15 6.43
N LYS A 564 -51.72 13.33 7.54
CA LYS A 564 -53.18 13.57 7.52
C LYS A 564 -53.56 14.96 7.00
N ALA A 565 -52.68 15.95 7.18
CA ALA A 565 -52.92 17.32 6.75
C ALA A 565 -52.79 17.54 5.23
N GLY A 566 -52.50 16.50 4.44
CA GLY A 566 -52.43 16.59 2.98
C GLY A 566 -51.21 17.35 2.46
N ALA A 567 -50.10 17.33 3.20
CA ALA A 567 -48.86 17.99 2.80
C ALA A 567 -48.26 17.39 1.51
N ALA A 568 -47.55 18.21 0.73
CA ALA A 568 -46.56 17.72 -0.22
C ALA A 568 -45.64 16.71 0.49
N ASN A 569 -45.26 15.62 -0.18
CA ASN A 569 -44.40 14.51 0.33
C ASN A 569 -45.10 13.37 1.09
N ALA A 570 -46.33 13.01 0.72
CA ALA A 570 -47.09 11.90 1.34
C ALA A 570 -46.32 10.56 1.34
N ASP A 571 -45.65 10.22 0.24
CA ASP A 571 -44.86 8.97 0.13
C ASP A 571 -43.64 8.98 1.06
N LEU A 572 -42.97 10.13 1.18
CA LEU A 572 -41.83 10.30 2.08
C LEU A 572 -42.24 10.15 3.55
N LEU A 573 -43.39 10.71 3.93
CA LEU A 573 -43.95 10.58 5.27
C LEU A 573 -44.35 9.13 5.59
N ALA A 574 -44.97 8.44 4.63
CA ALA A 574 -45.31 7.03 4.78
C ALA A 574 -44.06 6.17 4.98
N TRP A 575 -43.04 6.34 4.12
CA TRP A 575 -41.75 5.68 4.24
C TRP A 575 -41.07 5.98 5.58
N ALA A 576 -41.04 7.23 6.02
CA ALA A 576 -40.40 7.63 7.27
C ALA A 576 -41.04 6.94 8.49
N ILE A 577 -42.37 6.92 8.56
CA ILE A 577 -43.12 6.24 9.62
C ILE A 577 -42.83 4.74 9.64
N GLU A 578 -42.83 4.09 8.47
CA GLU A 578 -42.52 2.65 8.35
C GLU A 578 -41.06 2.37 8.75
N LYS A 579 -40.13 3.22 8.32
CA LYS A 579 -38.71 3.10 8.64
C LYS A 579 -38.49 3.16 10.15
N ILE A 580 -39.07 4.13 10.86
CA ILE A 580 -38.95 4.25 12.32
C ILE A 580 -39.48 2.98 13.02
N LYS A 581 -40.65 2.48 12.61
CA LYS A 581 -41.23 1.24 13.16
C LYS A 581 -40.35 0.02 12.91
N SER A 582 -39.72 -0.07 11.73
CA SER A 582 -38.82 -1.18 11.37
C SER A 582 -37.59 -1.24 12.29
N LEU A 583 -37.08 -0.08 12.72
CA LEU A 583 -35.97 0.04 13.65
C LEU A 583 -36.39 -0.18 15.12
N HIS A 584 -37.68 -0.03 15.43
CA HIS A 584 -38.26 -0.21 16.76
C HIS A 584 -39.54 -1.06 16.72
N PRO A 585 -39.47 -2.38 16.46
CA PRO A 585 -40.65 -3.23 16.24
C PRO A 585 -41.59 -3.39 17.45
N LYS A 586 -41.28 -2.75 18.58
CA LYS A 586 -42.12 -2.70 19.80
C LYS A 586 -42.86 -1.37 19.98
N VAL A 587 -42.71 -0.42 19.04
CA VAL A 587 -43.32 0.93 19.00
C VAL A 587 -44.10 1.09 17.71
#